data_AF-A0A835X6Y5-F1
#
_entry.id   AF-A0A835X6Y5-F1
#
_cell.length_a   1.000
_cell.length_b   1.000
_cell.length_c   1.000
_cell.angle_alpha   90.00
_cell.angle_beta   90.00
_cell.angle_gamma   90.00
#
_symmetry.space_group_name_H-M   'P 1'
#
loop_
_entity.id
_entity.type
_entity.pdbx_description
1 polymer ?
#
loop_
_entity_poly.entity_id
_entity_poly.type
_entity_poly.pdbx_seq_one_letter_code
_entity_poly.pdbx_strand_id
1 'polypeptide(L)' 'MIKLRKLGNTDLSVSEIGLGCWQLGGLTTINDISITYGDVNEKTTQKIISRALELGVNTFDTADSYSLGNSERRLGM' A
#
# COMPACT_ATOMS: atom_id res chain seq x y z
N MET A 1 -13.36 -15.66 5.16
CA MET A 1 -12.65 -15.50 3.88
C MET A 1 -13.13 -14.22 3.25
N ILE A 2 -12.22 -13.38 2.74
CA ILE A 2 -12.58 -12.14 2.04
C ILE A 2 -13.32 -12.48 0.73
N LYS A 3 -14.37 -11.72 0.38
CA LYS A 3 -15.07 -11.92 -0.90
C LYS A 3 -14.28 -11.28 -2.04
N LEU A 4 -14.29 -11.92 -3.21
CA LEU A 4 -13.76 -11.34 -4.44
C LEU A 4 -14.87 -10.64 -5.26
N ARG A 5 -14.49 -9.59 -5.98
CA ARG A 5 -15.37 -8.79 -6.86
C ARG A 5 -14.69 -8.60 -8.22
N LYS A 6 -15.49 -8.59 -9.29
CA LYS A 6 -15.00 -8.25 -10.63
C LYS A 6 -14.68 -6.75 -10.70
N LEU A 7 -13.48 -6.38 -11.15
CA LEU A 7 -13.11 -4.97 -11.31
C LEU A 7 -13.65 -4.42 -12.63
N GLY A 8 -14.83 -3.80 -12.57
CA GLY A 8 -15.48 -3.21 -13.74
C GLY A 8 -15.66 -4.19 -14.89
N ASN A 9 -15.22 -3.80 -16.09
CA ASN A 9 -15.29 -4.62 -17.30
C ASN A 9 -14.03 -5.46 -17.54
N THR A 10 -13.10 -5.55 -16.58
CA THR A 10 -11.88 -6.36 -16.70
C THR A 10 -12.10 -7.80 -16.25
N ASP A 11 -11.17 -8.69 -16.56
CA ASP A 11 -11.20 -10.08 -16.06
C ASP A 11 -10.56 -10.23 -14.66
N LEU A 12 -10.23 -9.12 -13.99
CA LEU A 12 -9.61 -9.13 -12.67
C LEU A 12 -10.65 -9.42 -11.58
N SER A 13 -10.30 -10.36 -10.69
CA SER A 13 -11.03 -10.63 -9.45
C SER A 13 -10.25 -10.07 -8.26
N VAL A 14 -10.74 -8.97 -7.71
CA VAL A 14 -10.09 -8.22 -6.62
C VAL A 14 -10.76 -8.51 -5.29
N SER A 15 -10.01 -8.50 -4.20
CA SER A 15 -10.55 -8.56 -2.85
C SER A 15 -11.47 -7.36 -2.59
N GLU A 16 -12.61 -7.58 -1.93
CA GLU A 16 -13.56 -6.50 -1.64
C GLU A 16 -13.02 -5.42 -0.68
N ILE A 17 -11.90 -5.72 -0.01
CA ILE A 17 -11.08 -4.79 0.76
C ILE A 17 -9.71 -4.76 0.09
N GLY A 18 -9.20 -3.55 -0.20
CA GLY A 18 -7.83 -3.31 -0.65
C GLY A 18 -6.97 -2.66 0.44
N LEU A 19 -5.65 -2.67 0.26
CA LEU A 19 -4.70 -1.96 1.13
C LEU A 19 -4.24 -0.66 0.45
N GLY A 20 -4.55 0.49 1.06
CA GLY A 20 -3.92 1.76 0.71
C GLY A 20 -2.50 1.83 1.26
N CYS A 21 -1.55 2.30 0.45
CA CYS A 21 -0.12 2.20 0.75
C CYS A 21 0.57 3.54 1.04
N TRP A 22 -0.12 4.67 1.11
CA TRP A 22 0.53 5.98 1.34
C TRP A 22 1.43 6.00 2.58
N GLN A 23 0.98 5.41 3.69
CA GLN A 23 1.80 5.30 4.92
C GLN A 23 3.03 4.41 4.77
N LEU A 24 3.04 3.50 3.80
CA LEU A 24 4.22 2.71 3.47
C LEU A 24 5.30 3.56 2.83
N GLY A 25 5.03 4.82 2.47
CA GLY A 25 6.05 5.75 2.00
C GLY A 25 7.09 6.13 3.06
N GLY A 26 6.75 6.08 4.35
CA GLY A 26 7.64 6.50 5.44
C GLY A 26 7.95 8.00 5.42
N LEU A 27 8.74 8.45 6.40
CA LEU A 27 9.12 9.86 6.55
C LEU A 27 9.84 10.41 5.31
N THR A 28 9.33 11.50 4.75
CA THR A 28 9.80 12.18 3.54
C THR A 28 9.40 13.65 3.60
N THR A 29 10.33 14.51 3.23
CA THR A 29 10.23 15.96 3.38
C THR A 29 10.64 16.64 2.08
N ILE A 30 9.91 17.68 1.67
CA ILE A 30 10.25 18.56 0.56
C ILE A 30 10.35 19.99 1.10
N ASN A 31 11.50 20.65 0.92
CA ASN A 31 11.75 22.01 1.42
C ASN A 31 11.37 22.17 2.91
N ASP A 32 11.83 21.24 3.75
CA ASP A 32 11.53 21.17 5.18
C ASP A 32 10.06 20.96 5.58
N ILE A 33 9.17 20.68 4.61
CA ILE A 33 7.76 20.34 4.83
C ILE A 33 7.57 18.82 4.66
N SER A 34 7.08 18.16 5.70
CA SER A 34 6.72 16.74 5.64
C SER A 34 5.53 16.52 4.69
N ILE A 35 5.68 15.59 3.77
CA ILE A 35 4.62 15.15 2.84
C ILE A 35 4.12 13.74 3.18
N THR A 36 4.59 13.20 4.30
CA THR A 36 4.32 11.84 4.75
C THR A 36 2.97 11.74 5.42
N TYR A 37 2.22 10.70 5.08
CA TYR A 37 1.03 10.29 5.83
C TYR A 37 1.36 9.16 6.80
N GLY A 38 1.65 9.52 8.05
CA GLY A 38 2.07 8.57 9.09
C GLY A 38 3.50 8.04 8.90
N ASP A 39 4.21 7.75 9.99
CA ASP A 39 5.58 7.23 9.92
C ASP A 39 5.62 5.73 10.28
N VAL A 40 5.84 4.90 9.26
CA VAL A 40 5.80 3.45 9.38
C VAL A 40 7.16 2.89 9.00
N ASN A 41 7.88 2.36 9.98
CA ASN A 41 9.20 1.77 9.76
C ASN A 41 9.12 0.49 8.92
N GLU A 42 10.27 0.04 8.40
CA GLU A 42 10.37 -1.11 7.49
C GLU A 42 9.77 -2.40 8.03
N LYS A 43 10.08 -2.71 9.29
CA LYS A 43 9.54 -3.90 9.95
C LYS A 43 8.02 -3.88 10.04
N THR A 44 7.44 -2.72 10.30
CA THR A 44 5.97 -2.56 10.36
C THR A 44 5.36 -2.61 8.97
N THR A 45 6.00 -2.02 7.96
CA THR A 45 5.55 -2.12 6.56
C THR A 45 5.46 -3.57 6.09
N GLN A 46 6.52 -4.37 6.29
CA GLN A 46 6.51 -5.78 5.95
C GLN A 46 5.38 -6.53 6.68
N LYS A 47 5.19 -6.28 7.98
CA LYS A 47 4.09 -6.88 8.74
C LYS A 47 2.71 -6.51 8.20
N ILE A 48 2.51 -5.26 7.78
CA ILE A 48 1.24 -4.81 7.19
C ILE A 48 0.98 -5.55 5.89
N ILE A 49 1.97 -5.60 4.99
CA ILE A 49 1.86 -6.27 3.69
C ILE A 49 1.60 -7.77 3.89
N SER A 50 2.41 -8.45 4.72
CA SER A 50 2.24 -9.87 5.01
C SER A 50 0.87 -10.15 5.61
N ARG A 51 0.41 -9.31 6.54
CA ARG A 51 -0.90 -9.49 7.16
C ARG A 51 -2.05 -9.30 6.16
N ALA A 52 -1.94 -8.33 5.25
CA ALA A 52 -2.93 -8.14 4.19
C ALA A 52 -3.03 -9.37 3.28
N LEU A 53 -1.87 -9.91 2.87
CA LEU A 53 -1.79 -11.13 2.07
C LEU A 53 -2.37 -12.36 2.80
N GLU A 54 -2.04 -12.55 4.07
CA GLU A 54 -2.60 -13.62 4.92
C GLU A 54 -4.14 -13.56 5.02
N LEU A 55 -4.71 -12.35 5.01
CA LEU A 55 -6.15 -12.13 5.05
C LEU A 55 -6.83 -12.28 3.68
N GLY A 56 -6.05 -12.51 2.61
CA GLY A 56 -6.50 -12.70 1.24
C GLY A 56 -6.65 -11.41 0.43
N VAL A 57 -6.08 -10.29 0.89
CA VAL A 57 -6.05 -9.05 0.10
C VAL A 57 -5.13 -9.26 -1.10
N ASN A 58 -5.61 -8.91 -2.30
CA ASN A 58 -4.85 -9.00 -3.54
C ASN A 58 -4.79 -7.67 -4.31
N THR A 59 -5.27 -6.59 -3.71
CA THR A 59 -5.35 -5.27 -4.33
C THR A 59 -4.69 -4.25 -3.41
N PHE A 60 -3.70 -3.54 -3.96
CA PHE A 60 -2.84 -2.60 -3.26
C PHE A 60 -2.83 -1.28 -4.04
N ASP A 61 -3.21 -0.19 -3.38
CA ASP A 61 -3.21 1.17 -3.94
C ASP A 61 -1.93 1.89 -3.53
N THR A 62 -1.11 2.29 -4.50
CA THR A 62 0.13 3.03 -4.32
C THR A 62 0.28 4.07 -5.43
N ALA A 63 1.21 5.01 -5.26
CA ALA A 63 1.54 6.01 -6.27
C ALA A 63 2.99 6.51 -6.13
N ASP A 64 3.50 7.09 -7.21
CA ASP A 64 4.78 7.83 -7.26
C ASP A 64 4.80 9.02 -6.29
N SER A 65 3.67 9.69 -6.10
CA SER A 65 3.52 10.79 -5.16
C SER A 65 3.62 10.37 -3.68
N TYR A 66 3.43 9.08 -3.37
CA TYR A 66 3.49 8.57 -1.99
C TYR A 66 4.95 8.45 -1.54
N SER A 67 5.43 9.52 -0.89
CA SER A 67 6.82 9.67 -0.42
C SER A 67 7.83 9.51 -1.56
N LEU A 68 7.61 10.21 -2.69
CA LEU A 68 8.55 10.25 -3.82
C LEU A 68 8.90 8.84 -4.36
N GLY A 69 7.88 7.97 -4.52
CA GLY A 69 8.00 6.60 -5.01
C GLY A 69 8.45 5.59 -3.96
N ASN A 70 8.71 6.02 -2.73
CA ASN A 70 9.17 5.10 -1.69
C ASN A 70 8.09 4.10 -1.26
N SER A 71 6.80 4.47 -1.36
CA SER A 71 5.69 3.52 -1.16
C SER A 71 5.76 2.35 -2.14
N GLU A 72 5.97 2.61 -3.42
CA GLU A 72 6.08 1.57 -4.45
C GLU A 72 7.30 0.68 -4.21
N ARG A 73 8.45 1.29 -3.87
CA ARG A 73 9.68 0.58 -3.54
C ARG A 73 9.48 -0.38 -2.37
N ARG A 74 8.82 0.07 -1.31
CA ARG A 74 8.61 -0.72 -0.09
C ARG A 74 7.50 -1.76 -0.23
N LEU A 75 6.52 -1.52 -1.11
CA LEU A 75 5.51 -2.52 -1.47
C LEU A 75 6.12 -3.68 -2.29
N GLY A 76 7.13 -3.42 -3.11
CA GLY A 76 7.80 -4.41 -3.96
C GLY A 76 8.94 -5.19 -3.32
N MET A 77 9.25 -4.95 -2.04
CA MET A 77 10.29 -5.66 -1.26
C MET A 77 9.77 -6.98 -0.68
#